data_AF-A0A836ER07-F1
#
_entry.id   AF-A0A836ER07-F1
#
_cell.length_a   1.000
_cell.length_b   1.000
_cell.length_c   1.000
_cell.angle_alpha   90.00
_cell.angle_beta   90.00
_cell.angle_gamma   90.00
#
_symmetry.space_group_name_H-M   'P 1'
#
loop_
_entity.id
_entity.type
_entity.pdbx_description
1 polymer ?
#
loop_
_entity_poly.entity_id
_entity_poly.type
_entity_poly.pdbx_seq_one_letter_code
_entity_poly.pdbx_strand_id
1 'polypeptide(L)'
;MTITSFGKLLLNYEWKYIDILWDNPRQKEKAIFFGKYDPKEGFLFDVDRADDGRVFITATRDDGVPLGVMTVTEKQGEGGPLLRPYPDWSWYKDDCKGITGGVYQVEIMCNHLFVVDGGRIGENQLCIPQLLIFDLSTDKLVKRVIVPFNIAHNKTNHGLISTIAIFDADCQNVKDNVIELVAYDPKMEFVSGMKIRHGELLVLSNRYQIHIYKLFFYNNTFNTNEVNFRVFSMPIAEVEKNTKCFSSCN
;
A
#
# COMPACT_ATOMS: atom_id res chain seq x y z
N MET A 1 33.14 13.22 -19.53
CA MET A 1 31.78 13.03 -19.01
C MET A 1 31.60 14.02 -17.87
N THR A 2 31.03 15.18 -18.17
CA THR A 2 30.76 16.24 -17.19
C THR A 2 29.53 15.80 -16.38
N ILE A 3 29.71 15.49 -15.10
CA ILE A 3 28.60 15.24 -14.19
C ILE A 3 28.00 16.60 -13.84
N THR A 4 26.96 16.99 -14.56
CA THR A 4 26.13 18.13 -14.17
C THR A 4 25.29 17.70 -12.96
N SER A 5 25.71 18.10 -11.75
CA SER A 5 24.94 17.86 -10.53
C SER A 5 23.77 18.84 -10.47
N PHE A 6 22.56 18.35 -10.73
CA PHE A 6 21.32 19.13 -10.62
C PHE A 6 20.83 19.10 -9.17
N GLY A 7 21.16 20.13 -8.38
CA GLY A 7 20.72 20.26 -6.98
C GLY A 7 21.21 19.12 -6.08
N LYS A 8 21.20 19.34 -4.76
CA LYS A 8 21.34 18.23 -3.81
C LYS A 8 19.95 17.73 -3.47
N LEU A 9 19.74 16.42 -3.49
CA LEU A 9 18.55 15.83 -2.87
C LEU A 9 18.49 16.33 -1.42
N LEU A 10 17.33 16.87 -1.04
CA LEU A 10 17.10 17.32 0.33
C LEU A 10 16.69 16.11 1.15
N LEU A 11 17.44 15.85 2.23
CA LEU A 11 17.09 14.84 3.22
C LEU A 11 16.03 15.44 4.14
N ASN A 12 14.78 15.05 3.94
CA ASN A 12 13.67 15.55 4.76
C ASN A 12 13.54 14.80 6.08
N TYR A 13 13.64 13.47 6.04
CA TYR A 13 13.48 12.59 7.19
C TYR A 13 14.40 11.38 7.08
N GLU A 14 14.86 10.88 8.22
CA GLU A 14 15.65 9.65 8.32
C GLU A 14 15.30 8.90 9.61
N TRP A 15 15.44 7.58 9.55
CA TRP A 15 15.17 6.69 10.68
C TRP A 15 16.28 5.66 10.85
N LYS A 16 16.65 5.39 12.10
CA LYS A 16 17.39 4.18 12.49
C LYS A 16 16.46 2.97 12.54
N TYR A 17 15.22 3.17 12.99
CA TYR A 17 14.16 2.18 13.07
C TYR A 17 12.80 2.89 13.13
N ILE A 18 11.73 2.18 12.82
CA ILE A 18 10.36 2.70 12.91
C ILE A 18 9.98 2.82 14.39
N ASP A 19 9.57 4.00 14.84
CA ASP A 19 8.92 4.19 16.15
C ASP A 19 7.62 4.97 15.97
N ILE A 20 6.67 4.69 16.84
CA ILE A 20 5.27 5.08 16.69
C ILE A 20 4.92 6.11 17.74
N LEU A 21 4.04 7.05 17.40
CA LEU A 21 3.41 7.94 18.37
C LEU A 21 2.33 7.16 19.16
N TRP A 22 2.73 6.59 20.29
CA TRP A 22 1.86 5.87 21.22
C TRP A 22 0.98 6.82 22.04
N ASP A 23 -0.23 6.40 22.36
CA ASP A 23 -1.18 7.15 23.22
C ASP A 23 -0.60 7.36 24.62
N ASN A 24 0.14 6.37 25.13
CA ASN A 24 0.84 6.42 26.40
C ASN A 24 1.95 5.35 26.48
N PRO A 25 2.92 5.48 27.40
CA PRO A 25 4.01 4.51 27.54
C PRO A 25 3.55 3.07 27.76
N ARG A 26 2.45 2.86 28.50
CA ARG A 26 1.92 1.52 28.79
C ARG A 26 1.40 0.81 27.53
N GLN A 27 0.91 1.56 26.54
CA GLN A 27 0.52 0.98 25.24
C GLN A 27 1.75 0.40 24.52
N LYS A 28 2.86 1.15 24.48
CA LYS A 28 4.13 0.71 23.91
C LYS A 28 4.67 -0.52 24.62
N GLU A 29 4.74 -0.48 25.95
CA GLU A 29 5.22 -1.60 26.77
C GLU A 29 4.42 -2.88 26.52
N LYS A 30 3.08 -2.78 26.47
CA LYS A 30 2.23 -3.92 26.14
C LYS A 30 2.47 -4.43 24.72
N ALA A 31 2.60 -3.54 23.74
CA ALA A 31 2.85 -3.93 22.36
C ALA A 31 4.17 -4.71 22.23
N ILE A 32 5.23 -4.25 22.90
CA ILE A 32 6.52 -4.97 22.96
C ILE A 32 6.35 -6.31 23.67
N PHE A 33 5.73 -6.32 24.86
CA PHE A 33 5.56 -7.53 25.66
C PHE A 33 4.79 -8.64 24.92
N PHE A 34 3.76 -8.26 24.16
CA PHE A 34 2.97 -9.20 23.36
C PHE A 34 3.53 -9.44 21.94
N GLY A 35 4.72 -8.93 21.61
CA GLY A 35 5.33 -9.09 20.29
C GLY A 35 4.60 -8.37 19.15
N LYS A 36 3.68 -7.45 19.48
CA LYS A 36 2.96 -6.62 18.49
C LYS A 36 3.79 -5.45 17.98
N TYR A 37 4.91 -5.15 18.62
CA TYR A 37 5.87 -4.16 18.15
C TYR A 37 7.30 -4.60 18.45
N ASP A 38 8.12 -4.69 17.40
CA ASP A 38 9.57 -4.88 17.47
C ASP A 38 10.24 -3.92 16.47
N PRO A 39 11.09 -2.97 16.92
CA PRO A 39 11.76 -2.03 16.03
C PRO A 39 12.70 -2.68 15.00
N LYS A 40 12.99 -3.99 15.10
CA LYS A 40 13.86 -4.72 14.18
C LYS A 40 13.12 -5.36 13.00
N GLU A 41 11.80 -5.51 13.09
CA GLU A 41 11.01 -6.27 12.11
C GLU A 41 10.34 -5.36 11.05
N GLY A 42 10.34 -4.05 11.29
CA GLY A 42 9.59 -3.11 10.47
C GLY A 42 10.27 -2.68 9.17
N PHE A 43 9.51 -2.69 8.06
CA PHE A 43 9.90 -2.16 6.75
C PHE A 43 8.85 -1.18 6.23
N LEU A 44 9.31 -0.06 5.65
CA LEU A 44 8.47 0.94 5.00
C LEU A 44 8.44 0.67 3.48
N PHE A 45 7.27 0.75 2.86
CA PHE A 45 7.08 0.34 1.46
C PHE A 45 6.84 1.49 0.49
N ASP A 46 5.97 2.43 0.85
CA ASP A 46 5.55 3.50 -0.05
C ASP A 46 5.43 4.84 0.69
N VAL A 47 5.46 5.92 -0.09
CA VAL A 47 5.36 7.28 0.40
C VAL A 47 4.52 8.13 -0.55
N ASP A 48 3.61 8.92 0.01
CA ASP A 48 2.88 9.94 -0.74
C ASP A 48 2.71 11.21 0.12
N ARG A 49 2.43 12.34 -0.52
CA ARG A 49 2.30 13.64 0.13
C ARG A 49 0.96 14.28 -0.20
N ALA A 50 0.18 14.56 0.84
CA ALA A 50 -1.04 15.33 0.71
C ALA A 50 -0.76 16.81 0.49
N ASP A 51 -1.73 17.52 -0.09
CA ASP A 51 -1.65 18.96 -0.36
C ASP A 51 -1.50 19.80 0.93
N ASP A 52 -2.05 19.30 2.04
CA ASP A 52 -1.88 19.92 3.38
C ASP A 52 -0.48 19.72 3.99
N GLY A 53 0.41 19.02 3.28
CA GLY A 53 1.80 18.81 3.63
C GLY A 53 2.10 17.55 4.44
N ARG A 54 1.08 16.80 4.88
CA ARG A 54 1.28 15.50 5.54
C ARG A 54 1.97 14.53 4.58
N VAL A 55 2.93 13.80 5.11
CA VAL A 55 3.64 12.72 4.39
C VAL A 55 3.14 11.39 4.93
N PHE A 56 2.53 10.62 4.05
CA PHE A 56 2.00 9.29 4.32
C PHE A 56 3.08 8.26 4.04
N ILE A 57 3.20 7.27 4.91
CA ILE A 57 4.13 6.16 4.75
C ILE A 57 3.39 4.86 5.07
N THR A 58 3.68 3.82 4.31
CA THR A 58 3.05 2.50 4.48
C THR A 58 4.00 1.46 5.05
N ALA A 59 3.43 0.47 5.73
CA ALA A 59 4.12 -0.73 6.19
C ALA A 59 3.24 -1.96 6.02
N THR A 60 3.84 -3.14 5.98
CA THR A 60 3.10 -4.40 6.05
C THR A 60 2.89 -4.80 7.49
N ARG A 61 1.62 -4.98 7.90
CA ARG A 61 1.29 -5.48 9.23
C ARG A 61 1.74 -6.93 9.35
N ASP A 62 2.54 -7.20 10.36
CA ASP A 62 3.10 -8.50 10.70
C ASP A 62 3.33 -8.57 12.21
N ASP A 63 3.84 -9.69 12.71
CA ASP A 63 4.41 -9.74 14.05
C ASP A 63 5.51 -8.67 14.17
N GLY A 64 5.47 -7.89 15.25
CA GLY A 64 6.36 -6.74 15.44
C GLY A 64 5.98 -5.45 14.68
N VAL A 65 5.00 -5.47 13.77
CA VAL A 65 4.60 -4.27 12.99
C VAL A 65 3.09 -4.03 13.10
N PRO A 66 2.63 -3.13 13.98
CA PRO A 66 1.21 -3.02 14.30
C PRO A 66 0.41 -2.16 13.31
N LEU A 67 1.07 -1.37 12.46
CA LEU A 67 0.45 -0.35 11.61
C LEU A 67 0.69 -0.60 10.12
N GLY A 68 -0.30 -0.24 9.31
CA GLY A 68 -0.25 -0.33 7.84
C GLY A 68 -0.08 1.03 7.17
N VAL A 69 -0.69 2.09 7.71
CA VAL A 69 -0.63 3.46 7.16
C VAL A 69 -0.35 4.46 8.28
N MET A 70 0.63 5.30 8.07
CA MET A 70 1.08 6.28 9.05
C MET A 70 1.34 7.63 8.41
N THR A 71 1.41 8.66 9.24
CA THR A 71 1.89 10.00 8.85
C THR A 71 3.16 10.34 9.63
N VAL A 72 4.11 11.01 8.97
CA VAL A 72 5.30 11.54 9.64
C VAL A 72 4.90 12.69 10.57
N THR A 73 5.45 12.71 11.80
CA THR A 73 5.22 13.80 12.74
C THR A 73 6.49 14.59 13.00
N GLU A 74 6.36 15.78 13.61
CA GLU A 74 7.50 16.58 14.05
C GLU A 74 8.13 16.07 15.35
N LYS A 75 7.43 15.21 16.11
CA LYS A 75 7.93 14.68 17.38
C LYS A 75 9.07 13.70 17.11
N GLN A 76 10.17 13.84 17.85
CA GLN A 76 11.35 12.99 17.69
C GLN A 76 11.38 11.88 18.74
N GLY A 77 11.72 10.67 18.30
CA GLY A 77 12.17 9.57 19.14
C GLY A 77 13.67 9.31 18.96
N GLU A 78 14.20 8.31 19.63
CA GLU A 78 15.63 7.94 19.51
C GLU A 78 16.00 7.42 18.11
N GLY A 79 15.02 6.85 17.42
CA GLY A 79 15.14 6.29 16.08
C GLY A 79 14.90 7.31 14.97
N GLY A 80 14.36 8.50 15.23
CA GLY A 80 13.94 9.47 14.22
C GLY A 80 12.54 10.04 14.50
N PRO A 81 11.92 10.73 13.53
CA PRO A 81 10.57 11.28 13.68
C PRO A 81 9.54 10.19 14.00
N LEU A 82 8.68 10.38 14.99
CA LEU A 82 7.65 9.39 15.32
C LEU A 82 6.60 9.33 14.22
N LEU A 83 6.12 8.13 13.90
CA LEU A 83 5.05 7.88 12.96
C LEU A 83 3.70 7.83 13.68
N ARG A 84 2.72 8.61 13.23
CA ARG A 84 1.35 8.60 13.78
C ARG A 84 0.48 7.64 12.97
N PRO A 85 -0.26 6.70 13.61
CA PRO A 85 -1.24 5.87 12.91
C PRO A 85 -2.25 6.73 12.14
N TYR A 86 -2.62 6.34 10.93
CA TYR A 86 -3.67 7.00 10.17
C TYR A 86 -4.93 6.14 10.05
N PRO A 87 -6.14 6.72 10.21
CA PRO A 87 -6.40 8.03 10.81
C PRO A 87 -5.98 8.11 12.29
N ASP A 88 -6.16 7.00 13.02
CA ASP A 88 -5.76 6.85 14.42
C ASP A 88 -5.74 5.35 14.82
N TRP A 89 -5.40 5.06 16.08
CA TRP A 89 -5.34 3.69 16.61
C TRP A 89 -6.66 2.90 16.55
N SER A 90 -7.82 3.56 16.45
CA SER A 90 -9.11 2.87 16.39
C SER A 90 -9.29 2.06 15.10
N TRP A 91 -8.51 2.38 14.07
CA TRP A 91 -8.47 1.69 12.77
C TRP A 91 -7.58 0.44 12.73
N TYR A 92 -6.85 0.14 13.80
CA TYR A 92 -5.91 -0.99 13.86
C TYR A 92 -6.40 -2.10 14.80
N LYS A 93 -7.73 -2.28 14.85
CA LYS A 93 -8.36 -3.43 15.51
C LYS A 93 -8.44 -4.60 14.54
N ASP A 94 -8.20 -5.80 15.06
CA ASP A 94 -8.24 -7.05 14.31
C ASP A 94 -9.69 -7.57 14.17
N ASP A 95 -10.62 -6.69 13.78
CA ASP A 95 -12.07 -6.96 13.67
C ASP A 95 -12.65 -6.76 12.26
N CYS A 96 -11.78 -6.61 11.26
CA CYS A 96 -12.10 -6.37 9.85
C CYS A 96 -12.86 -5.07 9.55
N LYS A 97 -13.02 -4.16 10.52
CA LYS A 97 -13.67 -2.86 10.30
C LYS A 97 -12.68 -1.75 9.97
N GLY A 98 -11.41 -1.94 10.32
CA GLY A 98 -10.33 -1.00 10.10
C GLY A 98 -9.44 -1.32 8.90
N ILE A 99 -8.17 -0.90 8.98
CA ILE A 99 -7.06 -1.30 8.12
C ILE A 99 -6.43 -2.54 8.77
N THR A 100 -6.80 -3.71 8.30
CA THR A 100 -6.40 -4.97 8.96
C THR A 100 -5.09 -5.52 8.43
N GLY A 101 -4.88 -5.48 7.12
CA GLY A 101 -3.74 -6.08 6.49
C GLY A 101 -2.54 -5.16 6.31
N GLY A 102 -1.47 -5.74 5.77
CA GLY A 102 -0.36 -4.98 5.23
C GLY A 102 -0.78 -4.13 4.04
N VAL A 103 -0.35 -2.87 4.06
CA VAL A 103 -0.57 -1.91 2.97
C VAL A 103 0.78 -1.70 2.31
N TYR A 104 0.89 -2.11 1.04
CA TYR A 104 2.13 -1.94 0.29
C TYR A 104 2.17 -0.55 -0.34
N GLN A 105 1.12 -0.16 -1.07
CA GLN A 105 1.04 1.14 -1.74
C GLN A 105 -0.24 1.87 -1.38
N VAL A 106 -0.12 3.20 -1.39
CA VAL A 106 -1.23 4.14 -1.31
C VAL A 106 -1.14 5.11 -2.48
N GLU A 107 -2.22 5.81 -2.75
CA GLU A 107 -2.19 6.92 -3.71
C GLU A 107 -3.08 8.04 -3.21
N ILE A 108 -2.60 9.26 -3.34
CA ILE A 108 -3.35 10.48 -3.05
C ILE A 108 -3.75 11.14 -4.36
N MET A 109 -5.06 11.28 -4.57
CA MET A 109 -5.62 11.93 -5.74
C MET A 109 -6.85 12.72 -5.34
N CYS A 110 -6.97 13.96 -5.84
CA CYS A 110 -8.12 14.85 -5.56
C CYS A 110 -8.43 14.98 -4.06
N ASN A 111 -7.41 15.14 -3.21
CA ASN A 111 -7.51 15.21 -1.74
C ASN A 111 -8.18 13.97 -1.07
N HIS A 112 -8.08 12.81 -1.72
CA HIS A 112 -8.51 11.53 -1.17
C HIS A 112 -7.32 10.58 -1.10
N LEU A 113 -7.22 9.84 0.00
CA LEU A 113 -6.24 8.76 0.17
C LEU A 113 -6.89 7.43 -0.16
N PHE A 114 -6.29 6.73 -1.12
CA PHE A 114 -6.68 5.39 -1.54
C PHE A 114 -5.73 4.38 -0.88
N VAL A 115 -6.31 3.50 -0.07
CA VAL A 115 -5.58 2.48 0.68
C VAL A 115 -6.04 1.10 0.22
N VAL A 116 -5.10 0.32 -0.30
CA VAL A 116 -5.33 -1.09 -0.60
C VAL A 116 -4.94 -1.93 0.60
N ASP A 117 -5.94 -2.51 1.25
CA ASP A 117 -5.77 -3.40 2.39
C ASP A 117 -5.98 -4.85 1.94
N GLY A 118 -4.90 -5.63 1.98
CA GLY A 118 -4.93 -7.06 1.62
C GLY A 118 -5.63 -7.96 2.63
N GLY A 119 -5.97 -7.47 3.83
CA GLY A 119 -6.64 -8.24 4.88
C GLY A 119 -5.76 -9.28 5.59
N ARG A 120 -4.44 -9.22 5.38
CA ARG A 120 -3.45 -10.20 5.85
C ARG A 120 -2.50 -9.60 6.90
N ILE A 121 -2.33 -10.28 8.03
CA ILE A 121 -1.31 -9.97 9.04
C ILE A 121 -0.26 -11.08 8.98
N GLY A 122 0.96 -10.74 8.55
CA GLY A 122 1.99 -11.73 8.23
C GLY A 122 1.48 -12.75 7.23
N GLU A 123 1.51 -14.03 7.59
CA GLU A 123 0.99 -15.10 6.73
C GLU A 123 -0.52 -15.37 6.90
N ASN A 124 -1.17 -14.79 7.91
CA ASN A 124 -2.55 -15.10 8.29
C ASN A 124 -3.57 -14.19 7.57
N GLN A 125 -4.42 -14.79 6.73
CA GLN A 125 -5.51 -14.09 6.07
C GLN A 125 -6.70 -13.92 7.03
N LEU A 126 -6.84 -12.73 7.61
CA LEU A 126 -7.86 -12.46 8.63
C LEU A 126 -9.17 -11.89 8.03
N CYS A 127 -9.04 -11.02 7.02
CA CYS A 127 -10.18 -10.28 6.46
C CYS A 127 -10.24 -10.41 4.94
N ILE A 128 -11.38 -10.04 4.36
CA ILE A 128 -11.52 -9.95 2.90
C ILE A 128 -10.74 -8.70 2.42
N PRO A 129 -9.97 -8.79 1.31
CA PRO A 129 -9.28 -7.64 0.75
C PRO A 129 -10.24 -6.50 0.38
N GLN A 130 -9.76 -5.27 0.49
CA GLN A 130 -10.58 -4.09 0.34
C GLN A 130 -9.80 -2.87 -0.12
N LEU A 131 -10.50 -1.97 -0.82
CA LEU A 131 -10.06 -0.62 -1.08
C LEU A 131 -10.80 0.33 -0.14
N LEU A 132 -10.05 1.12 0.61
CA LEU A 132 -10.54 2.13 1.52
C LEU A 132 -10.21 3.51 0.94
N ILE A 133 -11.21 4.39 0.91
CA ILE A 133 -11.05 5.76 0.42
C ILE A 133 -11.35 6.70 1.57
N PHE A 134 -10.36 7.49 1.95
CA PHE A 134 -10.47 8.50 2.99
C PHE A 134 -10.49 9.89 2.36
N ASP A 135 -11.39 10.74 2.84
CA ASP A 135 -11.35 12.18 2.56
C ASP A 135 -10.33 12.82 3.51
N LEU A 136 -9.24 13.35 2.95
CA LEU A 136 -8.14 13.92 3.72
C LEU A 136 -8.51 15.21 4.43
N SER A 137 -9.59 15.91 4.03
CA SER A 137 -10.07 17.11 4.72
C SER A 137 -10.70 16.80 6.08
N THR A 138 -11.26 15.60 6.23
CA THR A 138 -11.96 15.18 7.46
C THR A 138 -11.35 13.95 8.13
N ASP A 139 -10.39 13.30 7.48
CA ASP A 139 -9.78 12.02 7.85
C ASP A 139 -10.81 10.90 8.09
N LYS A 140 -11.93 10.96 7.35
CA LYS A 140 -13.02 9.99 7.44
C LYS A 140 -13.03 9.10 6.21
N LEU A 141 -13.35 7.83 6.44
CA LEU A 141 -13.67 6.91 5.37
C LEU A 141 -14.94 7.39 4.66
N VAL A 142 -14.84 7.62 3.36
CA VAL A 142 -15.97 8.01 2.51
C VAL A 142 -16.46 6.87 1.64
N LYS A 143 -15.63 5.85 1.37
CA LYS A 143 -16.05 4.65 0.63
C LYS A 143 -15.20 3.44 1.01
N ARG A 144 -15.85 2.28 1.04
CA ARG A 144 -15.22 0.96 1.14
C ARG A 144 -15.67 0.14 -0.06
N VAL A 145 -14.73 -0.46 -0.75
CA VAL A 145 -15.00 -1.40 -1.84
C VAL A 145 -14.39 -2.74 -1.45
N ILE A 146 -15.21 -3.78 -1.44
CA ILE A 146 -14.74 -5.14 -1.16
C ILE A 146 -14.16 -5.70 -2.45
N VAL A 147 -12.94 -6.22 -2.39
CA VAL A 147 -12.36 -6.92 -3.53
C VAL A 147 -12.66 -8.41 -3.39
N PRO A 148 -13.36 -9.03 -4.35
CA PRO A 148 -13.68 -10.45 -4.29
C PRO A 148 -12.45 -11.32 -4.05
N PHE A 149 -12.56 -12.28 -3.13
CA PHE A 149 -11.42 -13.07 -2.68
C PHE A 149 -10.72 -13.83 -3.81
N ASN A 150 -11.51 -14.38 -4.74
CA ASN A 150 -11.06 -15.13 -5.92
C ASN A 150 -10.35 -14.28 -6.98
N ILE A 151 -10.37 -12.96 -6.82
CA ILE A 151 -9.65 -12.02 -7.67
C ILE A 151 -8.29 -11.70 -7.06
N ALA A 152 -8.25 -11.46 -5.75
CA ALA A 152 -7.02 -11.18 -5.01
C ALA A 152 -6.15 -12.42 -4.75
N HIS A 153 -6.78 -13.60 -4.78
CA HIS A 153 -6.13 -14.88 -4.48
C HIS A 153 -6.38 -15.89 -5.60
N ASN A 154 -5.37 -16.70 -5.86
CA ASN A 154 -5.47 -17.82 -6.78
C ASN A 154 -6.29 -18.98 -6.18
N LYS A 155 -6.45 -20.07 -6.94
CA LYS A 155 -7.23 -21.26 -6.53
C LYS A 155 -6.70 -21.98 -5.28
N THR A 156 -5.45 -21.73 -4.88
CA THR A 156 -4.85 -22.28 -3.65
C THR A 156 -4.87 -21.25 -2.51
N ASN A 157 -5.68 -20.20 -2.61
CA ASN A 157 -5.79 -19.10 -1.64
C ASN A 157 -4.47 -18.33 -1.42
N HIS A 158 -3.57 -18.33 -2.40
CA HIS A 158 -2.35 -17.55 -2.36
C HIS A 158 -2.50 -16.32 -3.27
N GLY A 159 -2.16 -15.15 -2.74
CA GLY A 159 -2.23 -13.88 -3.45
C GLY A 159 -2.41 -12.74 -2.47
N LEU A 160 -2.20 -11.52 -2.95
CA LEU A 160 -2.44 -10.29 -2.21
C LEU A 160 -2.61 -9.15 -3.20
N ILE A 161 -3.31 -8.10 -2.78
CA ILE A 161 -3.38 -6.85 -3.54
C ILE A 161 -2.32 -5.92 -2.96
N SER A 162 -1.35 -5.52 -3.77
CA SER A 162 -0.22 -4.68 -3.34
C SER A 162 -0.24 -3.27 -3.90
N THR A 163 -0.92 -3.06 -5.02
CA THR A 163 -0.66 -1.90 -5.88
C THR A 163 -1.96 -1.29 -6.37
N ILE A 164 -1.96 0.04 -6.46
CA ILE A 164 -3.05 0.86 -6.97
C ILE A 164 -2.51 1.88 -7.98
N ALA A 165 -3.38 2.27 -8.90
CA ALA A 165 -3.16 3.37 -9.81
C ALA A 165 -4.49 4.07 -10.03
N ILE A 166 -4.56 5.35 -9.67
CA ILE A 166 -5.75 6.18 -9.79
C ILE A 166 -5.55 7.18 -10.92
N PHE A 167 -6.59 7.40 -11.69
CA PHE A 167 -6.64 8.44 -12.70
C PHE A 167 -8.03 9.06 -12.69
N ASP A 168 -8.09 10.36 -12.40
CA ASP A 168 -9.31 11.16 -12.49
C ASP A 168 -8.88 12.57 -12.94
N ALA A 169 -9.23 12.95 -14.17
CA ALA A 169 -8.83 14.24 -14.71
C ALA A 169 -9.64 15.41 -14.14
N ASP A 170 -10.86 15.16 -13.67
CA ASP A 170 -11.84 16.19 -13.37
C ASP A 170 -12.03 16.42 -11.86
N CYS A 171 -11.63 15.45 -11.03
CA CYS A 171 -11.71 15.50 -9.56
C CYS A 171 -13.10 15.80 -8.99
N GLN A 172 -14.18 15.68 -9.77
CA GLN A 172 -15.52 16.06 -9.30
C GLN A 172 -16.19 14.97 -8.46
N ASN A 173 -15.86 13.69 -8.68
CA ASN A 173 -16.52 12.54 -8.03
C ASN A 173 -15.57 11.34 -7.84
N VAL A 174 -14.31 11.59 -7.47
CA VAL A 174 -13.26 10.56 -7.43
C VAL A 174 -13.63 9.32 -6.61
N LYS A 175 -14.42 9.49 -5.54
CA LYS A 175 -14.93 8.39 -4.71
C LYS A 175 -16.05 7.60 -5.41
N ASP A 176 -16.93 8.26 -6.15
CA ASP A 176 -18.11 7.64 -6.74
C ASP A 176 -17.77 6.92 -8.04
N ASN A 177 -16.74 7.41 -8.75
CA ASN A 177 -16.20 6.83 -10.00
C ASN A 177 -15.27 5.62 -9.79
N VAL A 178 -15.01 5.21 -8.55
CA VAL A 178 -14.21 4.01 -8.29
C VAL A 178 -14.95 2.78 -8.77
N ILE A 179 -14.46 2.22 -9.87
CA ILE A 179 -14.92 0.95 -10.43
C ILE A 179 -13.98 -0.16 -10.02
N GLU A 180 -14.59 -1.29 -9.67
CA GLU A 180 -13.97 -2.60 -9.53
C GLU A 180 -13.43 -3.10 -10.89
N LEU A 181 -12.48 -2.38 -11.53
CA LEU A 181 -11.65 -3.05 -12.51
C LEU A 181 -10.54 -3.76 -11.75
N VAL A 182 -10.75 -5.04 -11.53
CA VAL A 182 -9.62 -5.90 -11.24
C VAL A 182 -9.28 -6.66 -12.51
N ALA A 183 -8.29 -6.13 -13.23
CA ALA A 183 -7.68 -6.83 -14.33
C ALA A 183 -6.88 -8.01 -13.74
N TYR A 184 -7.34 -9.23 -14.02
CA TYR A 184 -6.60 -10.44 -13.71
C TYR A 184 -5.96 -10.97 -14.99
N ASP A 185 -4.63 -10.97 -15.03
CA ASP A 185 -3.86 -11.74 -16.00
C ASP A 185 -3.04 -12.78 -15.24
N PRO A 186 -3.18 -14.09 -15.53
CA PRO A 186 -2.41 -15.13 -14.85
C PRO A 186 -0.88 -15.01 -15.03
N LYS A 187 -0.41 -14.20 -16.00
CA LYS A 187 1.02 -13.88 -16.18
C LYS A 187 1.49 -12.75 -15.26
N MET A 188 0.58 -12.02 -14.62
CA MET A 188 0.87 -10.99 -13.63
C MET A 188 1.01 -11.66 -12.26
N GLU A 189 2.24 -11.94 -11.85
CA GLU A 189 2.54 -12.71 -10.65
C GLU A 189 2.70 -11.85 -9.40
N PHE A 190 3.32 -10.68 -9.53
CA PHE A 190 3.37 -9.64 -8.50
C PHE A 190 3.62 -8.30 -9.16
N VAL A 191 2.80 -7.30 -8.86
CA VAL A 191 2.96 -5.95 -9.40
C VAL A 191 3.83 -5.17 -8.44
N SER A 192 5.03 -4.79 -8.88
CA SER A 192 5.94 -3.93 -8.11
C SER A 192 5.85 -2.46 -8.52
N GLY A 193 5.23 -2.18 -9.67
CA GLY A 193 5.06 -0.83 -10.16
C GLY A 193 3.89 -0.74 -11.13
N MET A 194 3.04 0.25 -10.93
CA MET A 194 1.92 0.55 -11.80
C MET A 194 1.83 2.06 -11.96
N LYS A 195 1.62 2.53 -13.20
CA LYS A 195 1.51 3.95 -13.54
C LYS A 195 0.51 4.14 -14.67
N ILE A 196 -0.26 5.22 -14.59
CA ILE A 196 -1.11 5.69 -15.69
C ILE A 196 -0.49 6.98 -16.23
N ARG A 197 -0.11 7.00 -17.52
CA ARG A 197 0.51 8.16 -18.17
C ARG A 197 0.01 8.29 -19.59
N HIS A 198 -0.37 9.51 -19.99
CA HIS A 198 -0.82 9.83 -21.35
C HIS A 198 -1.91 8.87 -21.88
N GLY A 199 -2.84 8.45 -21.02
CA GLY A 199 -3.91 7.52 -21.39
C GLY A 199 -3.46 6.06 -21.55
N GLU A 200 -2.27 5.68 -21.08
CA GLU A 200 -1.77 4.31 -21.05
C GLU A 200 -1.53 3.86 -19.59
N LEU A 201 -2.05 2.69 -19.24
CA LEU A 201 -1.67 1.94 -18.05
C LEU A 201 -0.39 1.15 -18.34
N LEU A 202 0.61 1.27 -17.48
CA LEU A 202 1.84 0.49 -17.49
C LEU A 202 1.96 -0.29 -16.18
N VAL A 203 2.28 -1.59 -16.29
CA VAL A 203 2.41 -2.49 -15.14
C VAL A 203 3.72 -3.27 -15.25
N LEU A 204 4.58 -3.13 -14.26
CA LEU A 204 5.76 -3.98 -14.08
C LEU A 204 5.39 -5.14 -13.15
N SER A 205 5.47 -6.36 -13.68
CA SER A 205 5.30 -7.58 -12.90
C SER A 205 6.59 -8.38 -12.81
N ASN A 206 6.85 -8.98 -11.64
CA ASN A 206 8.03 -9.82 -11.46
C ASN A 206 7.85 -10.95 -10.44
N ARG A 207 8.88 -11.80 -10.33
CA ARG A 207 8.94 -12.94 -9.39
C ARG A 207 10.00 -12.75 -8.30
N TYR A 208 10.61 -11.57 -8.22
CA TYR A 208 11.78 -11.33 -7.38
C TYR A 208 11.47 -11.52 -5.88
N GLN A 209 10.28 -11.13 -5.44
CA GLN A 209 9.77 -11.36 -4.09
C GLN A 209 9.80 -12.86 -3.68
N ILE A 210 9.52 -13.77 -4.62
CA ILE A 210 9.58 -15.22 -4.37
C ILE A 210 11.04 -15.65 -4.18
N HIS A 211 11.95 -15.10 -4.99
CA HIS A 211 13.37 -15.41 -4.91
C HIS A 211 14.00 -14.88 -3.62
N ILE A 212 13.63 -13.67 -3.17
CA ILE A 212 14.03 -13.13 -1.86
C ILE A 212 13.58 -14.07 -0.75
N TYR A 213 12.29 -14.42 -0.72
CA TYR A 213 11.75 -15.35 0.28
C TYR A 213 12.50 -16.69 0.26
N LYS A 214 12.69 -17.29 -0.92
CA LYS A 214 13.40 -18.57 -1.03
C LYS A 214 14.88 -18.48 -0.67
N LEU A 215 15.53 -17.35 -0.89
CA LEU A 215 16.90 -17.13 -0.48
C LEU A 215 17.00 -17.13 1.05
N PHE A 216 16.11 -16.40 1.73
CA PHE A 216 16.11 -16.33 3.20
C PHE A 216 15.76 -17.66 3.88
N PHE A 217 14.80 -18.42 3.35
CA PHE A 217 14.28 -19.61 4.03
C PHE A 217 14.78 -20.95 3.48
N TYR A 218 15.25 -21.00 2.23
CA TYR A 218 15.59 -22.25 1.54
C TYR A 218 16.96 -22.21 0.85
N ASN A 219 17.74 -21.14 1.05
CA ASN A 219 19.05 -20.92 0.44
C ASN A 219 19.03 -21.13 -1.09
N ASN A 220 17.89 -20.82 -1.73
CA ASN A 220 17.70 -21.00 -3.16
C ASN A 220 18.09 -19.73 -3.91
N THR A 221 18.57 -19.89 -5.13
CA THR A 221 19.05 -18.79 -5.97
C THR A 221 18.04 -18.42 -7.05
N PHE A 222 18.16 -17.18 -7.54
CA PHE A 222 17.36 -16.66 -8.64
C PHE A 222 17.53 -17.51 -9.90
N ASN A 223 16.46 -18.14 -10.38
CA ASN A 223 16.51 -19.00 -11.57
C ASN A 223 16.52 -18.15 -12.85
N THR A 224 17.65 -18.07 -13.52
CA THR A 224 17.82 -17.30 -14.76
C THR A 224 17.27 -18.00 -16.01
N ASN A 225 16.85 -19.26 -15.92
CA ASN A 225 16.34 -20.04 -17.05
C ASN A 225 14.83 -19.89 -17.28
N GLU A 226 14.16 -19.07 -16.46
CA GLU A 226 12.72 -18.79 -16.56
C GLU A 226 12.46 -17.28 -16.76
N VAL A 227 11.26 -16.95 -17.23
CA VAL A 227 10.84 -15.54 -17.35
C VAL A 227 10.53 -15.00 -15.95
N ASN A 228 11.28 -13.98 -15.53
CA ASN A 228 11.19 -13.41 -14.18
C ASN A 228 10.56 -12.02 -14.13
N PHE A 229 10.55 -11.28 -15.25
CA PHE A 229 10.07 -9.90 -15.33
C PHE A 229 9.18 -9.74 -16.56
N ARG A 230 8.10 -8.98 -16.44
CA ARG A 230 7.15 -8.68 -17.52
C ARG A 230 6.70 -7.23 -17.40
N VAL A 231 6.57 -6.55 -18.53
CA VAL A 231 5.93 -5.24 -18.62
C VAL A 231 4.66 -5.43 -19.42
N PHE A 232 3.54 -5.00 -18.85
CA PHE A 232 2.24 -4.97 -19.50
C PHE A 232 1.86 -3.52 -19.77
N SER A 233 1.13 -3.31 -20.85
CA SER A 233 0.47 -2.05 -21.08
C SER A 233 -0.94 -2.25 -21.60
N MET A 234 -1.82 -1.27 -21.32
CA MET A 234 -3.18 -1.25 -21.80
C MET A 234 -3.62 0.21 -21.98
N PRO A 235 -4.24 0.58 -23.12
CA PRO A 235 -4.87 1.89 -23.24
C PRO A 235 -5.96 2.05 -22.17
N ILE A 236 -6.02 3.20 -21.50
CA ILE A 236 -7.07 3.50 -20.52
C ILE A 236 -8.45 3.47 -21.18
N ALA A 237 -8.56 3.85 -22.45
CA ALA A 237 -9.80 3.72 -23.21
C ALA A 237 -10.31 2.25 -23.31
N GLU A 238 -9.41 1.27 -23.31
CA GLU A 238 -9.82 -0.15 -23.28
C GLU A 238 -10.24 -0.60 -21.89
N VAL A 239 -9.57 -0.09 -20.85
CA VAL A 239 -10.01 -0.27 -19.46
C VAL A 239 -11.43 0.28 -19.32
N GLU A 240 -11.66 1.53 -19.73
CA GLU A 240 -12.94 2.24 -19.66
C GLU A 240 -14.07 1.54 -20.43
N LYS A 241 -13.76 0.93 -21.58
CA LYS A 241 -14.76 0.19 -22.37
C LYS A 241 -15.25 -1.07 -21.65
N ASN A 242 -14.36 -1.72 -20.91
CA ASN A 242 -14.64 -2.96 -20.19
C ASN A 242 -15.10 -2.70 -18.75
N THR A 243 -15.13 -1.44 -18.31
CA THR A 243 -15.72 -1.02 -17.05
C THR A 243 -17.10 -0.42 -17.24
N LYS A 244 -17.98 -0.60 -16.25
CA LYS A 244 -19.33 -0.01 -16.25
C LYS A 244 -19.32 1.46 -15.76
N CYS A 245 -18.30 2.25 -16.11
CA CYS A 245 -18.09 3.62 -15.59
C CYS A 245 -19.26 4.56 -15.87
N PHE A 246 -19.92 4.42 -17.02
CA PHE A 246 -20.84 5.45 -17.51
C PHE A 246 -22.33 5.10 -17.35
N SER A 247 -22.66 3.91 -16.83
CA SER A 247 -24.07 3.56 -16.57
C SER A 247 -24.64 4.17 -15.28
N SER A 248 -23.80 4.77 -14.43
CA SER A 248 -24.21 5.47 -13.20
C SER A 248 -24.05 6.99 -13.26
N CYS A 249 -23.71 7.56 -14.42
CA CYS A 249 -23.50 9.01 -14.61
C CYS A 249 -24.67 9.72 -15.33
N ASN A 250 -25.87 9.12 -15.32
CA ASN A 250 -27.11 9.77 -15.81
C ASN A 250 -28.15 9.87 -14.70
#